data_AF-A0A1F9X2C2-F1
#
_entry.id   AF-A0A1F9X2C2-F1
#
_cell.length_a   1.000
_cell.length_b   1.000
_cell.length_c   1.000
_cell.angle_alpha   90.00
_cell.angle_beta   90.00
_cell.angle_gamma   90.00
#
_symmetry.space_group_name_H-M   'P 1'
#
loop_
_entity.id
_entity.type
_entity.pdbx_description
1 polymer ?
#
loop_
_entity_poly.entity_id
_entity_poly.type
_entity_poly.pdbx_seq_one_letter_code
_entity_poly.pdbx_strand_id
1 'polypeptide(L)'
;MNSSKLIAVCGMNCGICMAYLRDKNKCPGCYMDDKSKSKSCLNCGIKKCTKRKGNYCFSCKTYPCDRLKHLDKRYRTKYNMSMIENLQNIKELGIRKFVKDEKARWACTDCGGTINVHRSVCSDCGKINRV
;
A
#
# COMPACT_ATOMS: atom_id res chain seq x y z
N MET A 1 -11.75 -5.63 -8.41
CA MET A 1 -11.77 -6.10 -7.00
C MET A 1 -10.41 -5.82 -6.37
N ASN A 2 -10.29 -4.89 -5.41
CA ASN A 2 -9.07 -4.81 -4.60
C ASN A 2 -9.08 -6.00 -3.63
N SER A 3 -8.16 -6.94 -3.84
CA SER A 3 -8.03 -8.14 -3.02
C SER A 3 -7.19 -7.82 -1.78
N SER A 4 -7.51 -8.42 -0.63
CA SER A 4 -6.66 -8.36 0.57
C SER A 4 -5.22 -8.83 0.30
N LYS A 5 -5.00 -9.63 -0.76
CA LYS A 5 -3.68 -10.06 -1.24
C LYS A 5 -2.76 -8.90 -1.67
N LEU A 6 -3.30 -7.71 -1.93
CA LEU A 6 -2.53 -6.52 -2.29
C LEU A 6 -2.12 -5.67 -1.09
N ILE A 7 -2.58 -5.98 0.12
CA ILE A 7 -2.23 -5.21 1.31
C ILE A 7 -0.92 -5.76 1.88
N ALA A 8 0.17 -5.02 1.70
CA ALA A 8 1.48 -5.43 2.14
C ALA A 8 1.56 -5.53 3.67
N VAL A 9 2.53 -6.31 4.14
CA VAL A 9 2.91 -6.46 5.56
C VAL A 9 3.05 -5.15 6.32
N CYS A 10 3.43 -4.06 5.63
CA CYS A 10 3.66 -2.74 6.22
C CYS A 10 2.44 -1.82 6.18
N GLY A 11 1.27 -2.29 5.74
CA GLY A 11 0.06 -1.47 5.58
C GLY A 11 -0.09 -0.77 4.24
N MET A 12 0.87 -0.94 3.32
CA MET A 12 0.76 -0.37 1.97
C MET A 12 -0.31 -1.13 1.18
N ASN A 13 -1.31 -0.42 0.67
CA ASN A 13 -2.18 -0.94 -0.37
C ASN A 13 -1.43 -0.93 -1.71
N CYS A 14 -0.91 -2.06 -2.17
CA CYS A 14 -0.20 -2.11 -3.45
C CYS A 14 -1.11 -1.76 -4.64
N GLY A 15 -2.44 -1.89 -4.51
CA GLY A 15 -3.41 -1.59 -5.56
C GLY A 15 -3.40 -0.14 -6.03
N ILE A 16 -2.96 0.79 -5.17
CA ILE A 16 -2.87 2.23 -5.47
C ILE A 16 -1.44 2.67 -5.83
N CYS A 17 -0.47 1.75 -5.79
CA CYS A 17 0.93 2.05 -6.08
C CYS A 17 1.17 2.24 -7.58
N MET A 18 2.02 3.20 -7.94
CA MET A 18 2.41 3.48 -9.32
C MET A 18 3.04 2.27 -10.00
N ALA A 19 3.85 1.50 -9.27
CA ALA A 19 4.47 0.30 -9.83
C ALA A 19 3.44 -0.80 -10.13
N TYR A 20 2.31 -0.83 -9.42
CA TYR A 20 1.20 -1.73 -9.69
C TYR A 20 0.26 -1.18 -10.77
N LEU A 21 0.07 0.13 -10.86
CA LEU A 21 -0.87 0.74 -11.80
C LEU A 21 -0.29 0.97 -13.21
N ARG A 22 1.02 0.86 -13.41
CA ARG A 22 1.65 1.00 -14.75
C ARG A 22 1.34 -0.19 -15.68
N ASP A 23 1.31 0.08 -16.97
CA ASP A 23 1.03 -0.94 -18.01
C ASP A 23 2.22 -1.88 -18.23
N LYS A 24 3.42 -1.33 -18.37
CA LYS A 24 4.64 -2.09 -18.67
C LYS A 24 5.40 -2.45 -17.41
N ASN A 25 5.92 -3.68 -17.36
CA ASN A 25 6.70 -4.21 -16.23
C ASN A 25 5.96 -4.09 -14.89
N LYS A 26 4.65 -4.29 -14.88
CA LYS A 26 3.80 -4.12 -13.70
C LYS A 26 4.30 -4.94 -12.50
N CYS A 27 4.48 -4.27 -11.37
CA CYS A 27 4.73 -4.93 -10.09
C CYS A 27 3.44 -5.64 -9.66
N PRO A 28 3.46 -6.94 -9.36
CA PRO A 28 2.24 -7.69 -9.10
C PRO A 28 1.72 -7.49 -7.66
N GLY A 29 2.48 -6.78 -6.81
CA GLY A 29 2.14 -6.55 -5.41
C GLY A 29 3.11 -7.26 -4.45
N CYS A 30 3.17 -6.81 -3.19
CA CYS A 30 4.22 -7.21 -2.25
C CYS A 30 4.35 -8.73 -2.07
N TYR A 31 3.23 -9.45 -1.98
CA TYR A 31 3.19 -10.90 -1.78
C TYR A 31 3.25 -11.76 -3.05
N MET A 32 3.19 -11.15 -4.24
CA MET A 32 3.14 -11.89 -5.50
C MET A 32 4.54 -12.27 -6.01
N ASP A 33 4.65 -12.87 -7.20
CA ASP A 33 5.94 -13.25 -7.81
C ASP A 33 6.89 -12.03 -7.92
N ASP A 34 8.18 -12.28 -7.74
CA ASP A 34 9.26 -11.32 -7.74
C ASP A 34 9.74 -10.95 -9.17
N LYS A 35 9.37 -11.73 -10.21
CA LYS A 35 9.83 -11.56 -11.62
C LYS A 35 9.79 -10.13 -12.18
N SER A 36 8.72 -9.38 -11.93
CA SER A 36 8.55 -8.01 -12.45
C SER A 36 8.65 -6.91 -11.38
N LYS A 37 9.12 -7.26 -10.18
CA LYS A 37 9.30 -6.29 -9.10
C LYS A 37 10.56 -5.45 -9.31
N SER A 38 10.48 -4.19 -8.92
CA SER A 38 11.67 -3.33 -8.90
C SER A 38 12.68 -3.83 -7.85
N LYS A 39 13.97 -3.54 -8.06
CA LYS A 39 15.04 -3.84 -7.08
C LYS A 39 14.69 -3.35 -5.67
N SER A 40 14.04 -2.19 -5.55
CA SER A 40 13.61 -1.64 -4.26
C SER A 40 12.54 -2.52 -3.57
N CYS A 41 11.57 -3.05 -4.33
CA CYS A 41 10.58 -3.97 -3.77
C CYS A 41 11.18 -5.33 -3.40
N LEU A 42 12.10 -5.85 -4.23
CA LEU A 42 12.82 -7.10 -3.98
C LEU A 42 13.69 -7.02 -2.72
N ASN A 43 14.35 -5.89 -2.50
CA ASN A 43 15.25 -5.67 -1.37
C ASN A 43 14.60 -4.94 -0.19
N CYS A 44 13.26 -4.93 -0.14
CA CYS A 44 12.55 -4.27 0.95
C CYS A 44 12.84 -4.94 2.30
N GLY A 45 13.56 -4.24 3.18
CA GLY A 45 13.91 -4.73 4.51
C GLY A 45 12.71 -4.97 5.44
N ILE A 46 11.55 -4.35 5.17
CA ILE A 46 10.31 -4.61 5.92
C ILE A 46 9.64 -5.90 5.42
N LYS A 47 9.62 -6.15 4.10
CA LYS A 47 9.13 -7.42 3.53
C LYS A 47 9.94 -8.59 4.08
N LYS A 48 11.27 -8.49 4.00
CA LYS A 48 12.25 -9.51 4.42
C LYS A 48 12.50 -9.56 5.93
N CYS A 49 11.76 -8.81 6.74
CA CYS A 49 12.00 -8.77 8.18
C CYS A 49 11.64 -10.11 8.85
N THR A 50 12.64 -10.81 9.38
CA THR A 50 12.49 -12.11 10.06
C THR A 50 11.93 -11.98 11.49
N LYS A 51 11.98 -10.79 12.09
CA LYS A 51 11.46 -10.54 13.44
C LYS A 51 9.92 -10.43 13.49
N ARG A 52 9.24 -10.34 12.34
CA ARG A 52 7.78 -10.22 12.28
C ARG A 52 7.14 -11.55 12.67
N LYS A 53 6.24 -11.52 13.65
CA LYS A 53 5.43 -12.66 14.06
C LYS A 53 3.99 -12.45 13.60
N GLY A 54 3.63 -12.86 12.38
CA GLY A 54 2.29 -12.71 11.83
C GLY A 54 2.23 -12.00 10.47
N ASN A 55 1.01 -11.70 10.04
CA ASN A 55 0.72 -11.23 8.67
C ASN A 55 1.09 -9.75 8.44
N TYR A 56 1.12 -8.93 9.49
CA TYR A 56 1.34 -7.48 9.39
C TYR A 56 2.32 -6.99 10.46
N CYS A 57 2.92 -5.82 10.24
CA CYS A 57 3.91 -5.25 11.16
C CYS A 57 3.34 -4.86 12.53
N PHE A 58 2.03 -4.68 12.67
CA PHE A 58 1.40 -4.37 13.96
C PHE A 58 1.45 -5.51 14.99
N SER A 59 1.83 -6.73 14.56
CA SER A 59 1.99 -7.87 15.47
C SER A 59 3.37 -7.93 16.13
N CYS A 60 4.30 -7.05 15.74
CA CYS A 60 5.62 -6.96 16.36
C CYS A 60 5.53 -6.30 17.74
N LYS A 61 6.29 -6.82 18.73
CA LYS A 61 6.40 -6.19 20.06
C LYS A 61 6.93 -4.75 20.02
N THR A 62 7.80 -4.46 19.05
CA THR A 62 8.41 -3.14 18.86
C THR A 62 7.63 -2.24 17.89
N TYR A 63 6.35 -2.55 17.64
CA TYR A 63 5.53 -1.76 16.74
C TYR A 63 5.14 -0.39 17.36
N PRO A 64 5.19 0.71 16.59
CA PRO A 64 5.81 0.83 15.27
C PRO A 64 7.34 0.93 15.39
N CYS A 65 8.08 0.10 14.66
CA CYS A 65 9.54 0.11 14.68
C CYS A 65 10.12 1.20 13.76
N ASP A 66 11.39 1.56 13.94
CA ASP A 66 12.00 2.70 13.24
C ASP A 66 11.95 2.59 11.71
N ARG A 67 12.14 1.39 11.17
CA ARG A 67 12.00 1.15 9.71
C ARG A 67 10.61 1.51 9.21
N LEU A 68 9.57 1.16 9.96
CA LEU A 68 8.19 1.46 9.62
C LEU A 68 7.90 2.95 9.81
N LYS A 69 8.36 3.56 10.92
CA LYS A 69 8.24 5.01 11.18
C LYS A 69 8.88 5.85 10.07
N HIS A 70 10.04 5.45 9.55
CA HIS A 70 10.70 6.11 8.43
C HIS A 70 9.92 5.99 7.12
N LEU A 71 9.38 4.81 6.82
CA LEU A 71 8.51 4.62 5.65
C LEU A 71 7.25 5.47 5.76
N ASP A 72 6.60 5.43 6.92
CA ASP A 72 5.40 6.18 7.23
C ASP A 72 5.60 7.69 7.10
N LYS A 73 6.66 8.23 7.72
CA LYS A 73 7.02 9.66 7.59
C LYS A 73 7.14 10.07 6.13
N ARG A 74 7.84 9.29 5.31
CA ARG A 74 7.99 9.57 3.87
C ARG A 74 6.64 9.58 3.14
N TYR A 75 5.77 8.63 3.42
CA TYR A 75 4.48 8.54 2.75
C TYR A 75 3.52 9.64 3.18
N ARG A 76 3.49 10.01 4.46
CA ARG A 76 2.69 11.14 4.93
C ARG A 76 3.14 12.45 4.30
N THR A 77 4.45 12.72 4.28
CA THR A 77 4.95 13.99 3.75
C THR A 77 4.89 14.11 2.23
N LYS A 78 4.97 12.99 1.49
CA LYS A 78 4.99 13.03 0.03
C LYS A 78 3.66 12.66 -0.63
N TYR A 79 2.84 11.85 0.00
CA TYR A 79 1.72 11.15 -0.64
C TYR A 79 0.42 11.18 0.18
N ASN A 80 0.36 11.97 1.26
CA ASN A 80 -0.83 12.12 2.11
C ASN A 80 -1.45 10.79 2.59
N MET A 81 -0.60 9.79 2.86
CA MET A 81 -1.04 8.46 3.30
C MET A 81 -0.13 7.96 4.42
N SER A 82 -0.70 7.31 5.43
CA SER A 82 0.05 6.73 6.55
C SER A 82 0.01 5.21 6.52
N MET A 83 1.20 4.61 6.62
CA MET A 83 1.36 3.17 6.77
C MET A 83 0.92 2.71 8.16
N ILE A 84 1.18 3.53 9.17
CA ILE A 84 0.84 3.25 10.56
C ILE A 84 -0.68 3.32 10.75
N GLU A 85 -1.33 4.38 10.23
CA GLU A 85 -2.81 4.50 10.21
C GLU A 85 -3.45 3.31 9.50
N ASN A 86 -2.95 2.92 8.32
CA ASN A 86 -3.45 1.75 7.62
C ASN A 86 -3.34 0.47 8.46
N LEU A 87 -2.20 0.26 9.13
CA LEU A 87 -2.00 -0.89 10.01
C LEU A 87 -2.92 -0.85 11.24
N GLN A 88 -3.19 0.33 11.81
CA GLN A 88 -4.16 0.51 12.90
C GLN A 88 -5.57 0.15 12.43
N ASN A 89 -6.00 0.68 11.28
CA ASN A 89 -7.30 0.36 10.68
C ASN A 89 -7.46 -1.15 10.39
N ILE A 90 -6.42 -1.81 9.88
CA ILE A 90 -6.45 -3.27 9.68
C ILE A 90 -6.57 -4.02 11.01
N LYS A 91 -5.89 -3.56 12.06
CA LYS A 91 -5.92 -4.18 13.39
C LYS A 91 -7.28 -4.03 14.06
N GLU A 92 -7.89 -2.85 13.95
CA GLU A 92 -9.13 -2.50 14.65
C GLU A 92 -10.38 -2.93 13.90
N LEU A 93 -10.41 -2.71 12.58
CA LEU A 93 -11.59 -2.95 11.74
C LEU A 93 -11.53 -4.27 10.98
N GLY A 94 -10.35 -4.89 10.93
CA GLY A 94 -10.08 -6.07 10.13
C GLY A 94 -9.83 -5.76 8.65
N ILE A 95 -9.11 -6.66 7.98
CA ILE A 95 -8.64 -6.46 6.61
C ILE A 95 -9.75 -6.24 5.58
N ARG A 96 -10.92 -6.88 5.77
CA ARG A 96 -12.03 -6.78 4.80
C ARG A 96 -12.64 -5.37 4.81
N LYS A 97 -12.86 -4.80 6.00
CA LYS A 97 -13.38 -3.44 6.15
C LYS A 97 -12.37 -2.42 5.64
N PHE A 98 -11.10 -2.55 6.03
CA PHE A 98 -10.02 -1.71 5.51
C PHE A 98 -9.97 -1.69 3.98
N VAL A 99 -10.01 -2.86 3.32
CA VAL A 99 -9.98 -2.93 1.85
C VAL A 99 -11.20 -2.26 1.21
N LYS A 100 -12.39 -2.39 1.82
CA LYS A 100 -13.60 -1.70 1.35
C LYS A 100 -13.44 -0.19 1.45
N ASP A 101 -12.93 0.30 2.57
CA ASP A 101 -12.76 1.73 2.84
C ASP A 101 -11.68 2.33 1.93
N GLU A 102 -10.55 1.64 1.77
CA GLU A 102 -9.50 2.04 0.83
C GLU A 102 -9.99 2.05 -0.61
N LYS A 103 -10.87 1.12 -1.01
CA LYS A 103 -11.45 1.16 -2.35
C LYS A 103 -12.28 2.42 -2.55
N ALA A 104 -13.05 2.86 -1.54
CA ALA A 104 -13.83 4.09 -1.61
C ALA A 104 -12.94 5.33 -1.57
N ARG A 105 -11.97 5.38 -0.64
CA ARG A 105 -11.01 6.49 -0.47
C ARG A 105 -10.22 6.77 -1.75
N TRP A 106 -9.79 5.74 -2.45
CA TRP A 106 -8.96 5.86 -3.65
C TRP A 106 -9.73 5.70 -4.96
N ALA A 107 -11.06 5.84 -4.94
CA ALA A 107 -11.88 5.85 -6.15
C ALA A 107 -11.88 7.25 -6.78
N CYS A 108 -11.62 7.30 -8.09
CA CYS A 108 -11.72 8.50 -8.90
C CYS A 108 -13.17 9.00 -8.95
N THR A 109 -13.39 10.27 -8.63
CA THR A 109 -14.73 10.88 -8.65
C THR A 109 -15.29 11.02 -10.06
N ASP A 110 -14.44 11.04 -11.09
CA ASP A 110 -14.85 11.19 -12.48
C ASP A 110 -15.28 9.87 -13.15
N CYS A 111 -14.64 8.75 -12.82
CA CYS A 111 -14.85 7.48 -13.53
C CYS A 111 -14.90 6.23 -12.64
N GLY A 112 -14.71 6.37 -11.34
CA GLY A 112 -14.64 5.24 -10.40
C GLY A 112 -13.36 4.40 -10.48
N GLY A 113 -12.42 4.76 -11.36
CA GLY A 113 -11.11 4.14 -11.49
C GLY A 113 -10.21 4.34 -10.28
N THR A 114 -9.02 3.75 -10.27
CA THR A 114 -8.12 3.82 -9.09
C THR A 114 -7.22 5.05 -9.13
N ILE A 115 -7.15 5.80 -8.03
CA ILE A 115 -6.22 6.94 -7.90
C ILE A 115 -4.83 6.42 -7.53
N ASN A 116 -3.81 6.86 -8.26
CA ASN A 116 -2.43 6.55 -7.98
C ASN A 116 -1.89 7.43 -6.84
N VAL A 117 -1.53 6.81 -5.71
CA VAL A 117 -1.07 7.51 -4.50
C VAL A 117 0.18 8.37 -4.71
N HIS A 118 1.02 8.05 -5.71
CA HIS A 118 2.27 8.78 -5.94
C HIS A 118 2.13 9.94 -6.92
N ARG A 119 1.01 10.03 -7.65
CA ARG A 119 0.79 11.04 -8.69
C ARG A 119 -0.49 11.84 -8.49
N SER A 120 -1.39 11.40 -7.63
CA SER A 120 -2.73 12.00 -7.45
C SER A 120 -3.51 12.09 -8.77
N VAL A 121 -3.34 11.05 -9.61
CA VAL A 121 -3.95 10.93 -10.94
C VAL A 121 -4.63 9.57 -11.03
N CYS A 122 -5.82 9.52 -11.64
CA CYS A 122 -6.52 8.28 -11.92
C CYS A 122 -5.76 7.43 -12.94
N SER A 123 -5.55 6.15 -12.66
CA SER A 123 -4.91 5.20 -13.57
C SER A 123 -5.70 4.95 -14.85
N ASP A 124 -7.01 5.20 -14.81
CA ASP A 124 -7.92 4.76 -15.87
C ASP A 124 -8.26 5.92 -16.82
N CYS A 125 -8.54 7.12 -16.28
CA CYS A 125 -8.91 8.29 -17.08
C CYS A 125 -7.87 9.41 -17.10
N GLY A 126 -6.77 9.29 -16.35
CA GLY A 126 -5.68 10.28 -16.36
C GLY A 126 -5.99 11.63 -15.71
N LYS A 127 -7.19 11.84 -15.17
CA LYS A 127 -7.55 13.08 -14.47
C LYS A 127 -6.89 13.17 -13.09
N ILE A 128 -6.53 14.38 -12.69
CA ILE A 128 -6.05 14.67 -11.33
C ILE A 128 -7.21 14.47 -10.35
N ASN A 129 -6.96 13.76 -9.26
CA ASN A 129 -7.91 13.53 -8.18
C ASN A 129 -7.16 13.67 -6.85
N ARG A 130 -7.65 14.55 -5.97
CA ARG A 130 -7.07 14.78 -4.64
C ARG A 130 -7.79 13.87 -3.64
N VAL A 131 -7.00 13.19 -2.81
CA VAL A 131 -7.44 12.23 -1.78
C VAL A 131 -7.00 12.71 -0.41
#